data_AF-A0A2V6HCP4-F1
#
_entry.id   AF-A0A2V6HCP4-F1
#
_cell.length_a   1.000
_cell.length_b   1.000
_cell.length_c   1.000
_cell.angle_alpha   90.00
_cell.angle_beta   90.00
_cell.angle_gamma   90.00
#
_symmetry.space_group_name_H-M   'P 1'
#
loop_
_entity.id
_entity.type
_entity.pdbx_description
1 polymer ?
#
loop_
_entity_poly.entity_id
_entity_poly.type
_entity_poly.pdbx_seq_one_letter_code
_entity_poly.pdbx_strand_id
1 'polypeptide(L)'
;MQSINIIKKHWSAFLPAAAAILTLVLLTASSTFAGSATWKASPATDDWNTAANWTPRTVPNGPADTATFASSHQTGVFITLDTEVNGIVFKPRASAFTIASEPTLTPAVTISGVGVTNNSGILQNFVINSGGAQIFFLNSATAGSLTAFTSAGTISFGGTSTAGNAAFTNNNLLKFANTSTAGDATFTNNSVLIFEDSSTARNGTFTNAGGLVIFSGIADILTPTAGNGTFTNSGNIFAKGFIIFNSGTAGNATLTNNSGAVSGEFPGETLFNPGDAGNATLIANGGLDGADGGLIVFSSAGGVSTGGTARVEVFGNGKLDISQQSASGLTTGSIAGDGLVFLGANKLTVGANNLSTTFCGLIQDGGIGGGTGGSLTKTGNSELSLTEANTYTGGTILEAGTLLVKNETDSATGSGAVQVNAGTLGGTGKIAGAVTVGTGISIGAFLSPGNSATEPGTLTIDNNTLTFNSASTYKCALDRTTVTASQVTAKGVT
;
A
#
# COMPACT_ATOMS: atom_id res chain seq x y z
N MET A 1 87.18 9.06 -46.20
CA MET A 1 87.62 10.00 -45.15
C MET A 1 86.49 10.98 -44.88
N GLN A 2 86.09 11.13 -43.62
CA GLN A 2 85.04 12.03 -43.08
C GLN A 2 83.57 11.66 -43.41
N SER A 3 82.96 10.67 -42.74
CA SER A 3 82.44 10.66 -41.34
C SER A 3 81.18 11.54 -41.20
N ILE A 4 79.95 11.01 -41.31
CA ILE A 4 79.24 10.16 -40.31
C ILE A 4 79.37 10.72 -38.88
N ASN A 5 79.00 11.99 -38.64
CA ASN A 5 78.99 12.51 -37.25
C ASN A 5 77.94 13.57 -36.89
N ILE A 6 76.89 13.80 -37.70
CA ILE A 6 75.90 14.85 -37.39
C ILE A 6 74.54 14.32 -36.87
N ILE A 7 74.33 12.99 -36.82
CA ILE A 7 73.03 12.44 -36.37
C ILE A 7 73.06 11.86 -34.94
N LYS A 8 74.21 11.84 -34.25
CA LYS A 8 74.30 11.27 -32.89
C LYS A 8 74.17 12.26 -31.73
N LYS A 9 74.10 13.59 -31.96
CA LYS A 9 74.20 14.58 -30.88
C LYS A 9 72.87 15.13 -30.33
N HIS A 10 71.73 14.75 -30.90
CA HIS A 10 70.42 15.22 -30.43
C HIS A 10 69.55 14.16 -29.74
N TRP A 11 70.00 12.91 -29.62
CA TRP A 11 69.23 11.84 -28.96
C TRP A 11 69.72 11.45 -27.56
N SER A 12 70.86 11.96 -27.09
CA SER A 12 71.38 11.66 -25.75
C SER A 12 70.89 12.59 -24.64
N ALA A 13 70.13 13.65 -24.97
CA ALA A 13 69.55 14.56 -23.98
C ALA A 13 68.04 14.37 -23.73
N PHE A 14 67.35 13.57 -24.56
CA PHE A 14 65.91 13.34 -24.41
C PHE A 14 65.55 12.07 -23.64
N LEU A 15 66.45 11.08 -23.51
CA LEU A 15 66.17 9.87 -22.73
C LEU A 15 66.21 10.06 -21.20
N PRO A 16 67.13 10.83 -20.58
CA PRO A 16 67.11 10.98 -19.13
C PRO A 16 66.02 11.95 -18.64
N ALA A 17 65.62 12.92 -19.46
CA ALA A 17 64.53 13.84 -19.15
C ALA A 17 63.15 13.17 -19.31
N ALA A 18 62.94 12.35 -20.34
CA ALA A 18 61.71 11.58 -20.50
C ALA A 18 61.59 10.47 -19.45
N ALA A 19 62.70 9.80 -19.09
CA ALA A 19 62.70 8.81 -18.01
C ALA A 19 62.48 9.45 -16.64
N ALA A 20 63.09 10.62 -16.35
CA ALA A 20 62.90 11.33 -15.09
C ALA A 20 61.48 11.91 -14.96
N ILE A 21 60.89 12.43 -16.03
CA ILE A 21 59.49 12.89 -16.05
C ILE A 21 58.53 11.71 -15.97
N LEU A 22 58.82 10.56 -16.61
CA LEU A 22 58.02 9.35 -16.48
C LEU A 22 58.10 8.76 -15.07
N THR A 23 59.28 8.69 -14.44
CA THR A 23 59.43 8.26 -13.03
C THR A 23 58.87 9.27 -12.03
N LEU A 24 58.94 10.58 -12.29
CA LEU A 24 58.36 11.61 -11.42
C LEU A 24 56.82 11.66 -11.55
N VAL A 25 56.27 11.35 -12.73
CA VAL A 25 54.83 11.14 -12.95
C VAL A 25 54.39 9.79 -12.35
N LEU A 26 55.20 8.74 -12.37
CA LEU A 26 54.94 7.46 -11.68
C LEU A 26 55.11 7.51 -10.15
N LEU A 27 55.92 8.43 -9.61
CA LEU A 27 56.11 8.66 -8.17
C LEU A 27 55.04 9.60 -7.57
N THR A 28 54.31 10.36 -8.40
CA THR A 28 53.24 11.27 -7.96
C THR A 28 51.84 10.80 -8.35
N ALA A 29 51.72 9.91 -9.36
CA ALA A 29 50.48 9.23 -9.68
C ALA A 29 50.38 7.89 -8.92
N SER A 30 50.22 7.95 -7.60
CA SER A 30 49.45 6.90 -6.93
C SER A 30 47.98 7.08 -7.32
N SER A 31 47.67 6.81 -8.59
CA SER A 31 46.32 6.51 -9.04
C SER A 31 45.95 5.20 -8.37
N THR A 32 45.36 5.27 -7.19
CA THR A 32 44.77 4.09 -6.57
C THR A 32 43.55 3.76 -7.42
N PHE A 33 43.70 2.80 -8.34
CA PHE A 33 42.56 2.22 -9.05
C PHE A 33 41.51 1.78 -8.03
N ALA A 34 40.24 1.95 -8.37
CA ALA A 34 39.15 1.39 -7.59
C ALA A 34 39.38 -0.11 -7.38
N GLY A 35 39.12 -0.58 -6.17
CA GLY A 35 39.37 -1.95 -5.77
C GLY A 35 38.69 -2.33 -4.48
N SER A 36 38.34 -3.61 -4.36
CA SER A 36 37.83 -4.18 -3.10
C SER A 36 38.83 -4.01 -1.96
N ALA A 37 38.36 -3.52 -0.80
CA ALA A 37 39.21 -3.28 0.36
C ALA A 37 38.46 -3.34 1.69
N THR A 38 39.23 -3.45 2.78
CA THR A 38 38.74 -3.44 4.16
C THR A 38 39.07 -2.13 4.86
N TRP A 39 38.07 -1.50 5.50
CA TRP A 39 38.25 -0.32 6.33
C TRP A 39 39.18 -0.65 7.51
N LYS A 40 40.19 0.20 7.75
CA LYS A 40 41.21 -0.07 8.76
C LYS A 40 40.64 -0.04 10.18
N ALA A 41 41.30 -0.75 11.09
CA ALA A 41 41.00 -0.65 12.52
C ALA A 41 41.31 0.75 13.09
N SER A 42 42.23 1.47 12.47
CA SER A 42 42.58 2.87 12.77
C SER A 42 42.87 3.60 11.46
N PRO A 43 41.83 4.09 10.75
CA PRO A 43 42.01 4.89 9.55
C PRO A 43 42.58 6.28 9.87
N ALA A 44 43.11 6.96 8.86
CA ALA A 44 43.69 8.30 9.02
C ALA A 44 42.62 9.40 9.13
N THR A 45 41.49 9.21 8.44
CA THR A 45 40.32 10.08 8.47
C THR A 45 39.05 9.24 8.50
N ASP A 46 37.89 9.89 8.55
CA ASP A 46 36.56 9.30 8.43
C ASP A 46 36.03 9.23 6.99
N ASP A 47 36.76 9.78 6.02
CA ASP A 47 36.34 9.82 4.61
C ASP A 47 36.51 8.46 3.90
N TRP A 48 35.42 7.93 3.34
CA TRP A 48 35.38 6.74 2.49
C TRP A 48 36.31 6.88 1.30
N ASN A 49 36.35 8.07 0.70
CA ASN A 49 37.05 8.31 -0.57
C ASN A 49 38.57 8.50 -0.38
N THR A 50 39.09 8.40 0.85
CA THR A 50 40.52 8.46 1.17
C THR A 50 41.15 7.07 1.17
N ALA A 51 41.95 6.75 0.14
CA ALA A 51 42.61 5.43 -0.03
C ALA A 51 43.47 5.00 1.18
N ALA A 52 44.01 5.94 1.96
CA ALA A 52 44.80 5.66 3.15
C ALA A 52 44.00 4.98 4.28
N ASN A 53 42.66 5.04 4.24
CA ASN A 53 41.77 4.45 5.24
C ASN A 53 41.46 2.96 4.99
N TRP A 54 41.89 2.44 3.84
CA TRP A 54 41.55 1.10 3.37
C TRP A 54 42.79 0.17 3.28
N THR A 55 42.56 -1.13 3.38
CA THR A 55 43.56 -2.19 3.16
C THR A 55 43.06 -3.24 2.16
N PRO A 56 43.74 -3.48 1.02
CA PRO A 56 44.91 -2.74 0.53
C PRO A 56 44.59 -1.25 0.30
N ARG A 57 45.63 -0.42 0.08
CA ARG A 57 45.49 1.04 -0.09
C ARG A 57 44.83 1.38 -1.43
N THR A 58 43.54 1.13 -1.53
CA THR A 58 42.62 1.40 -2.66
C THR A 58 41.27 1.82 -2.09
N VAL A 59 40.44 2.49 -2.88
CA VAL A 59 39.09 2.89 -2.48
C VAL A 59 38.10 1.95 -3.19
N PRO A 60 37.20 1.26 -2.46
CA PRO A 60 36.07 0.58 -3.08
C PRO A 60 35.18 1.62 -3.78
N ASN A 61 35.24 1.65 -5.11
CA ASN A 61 34.52 2.61 -5.94
C ASN A 61 34.36 2.09 -7.39
N GLY A 62 33.82 0.89 -7.53
CA GLY A 62 33.51 0.27 -8.81
C GLY A 62 32.47 -0.84 -8.70
N PRO A 63 31.79 -1.20 -9.79
CA PRO A 63 30.69 -2.18 -9.81
C PRO A 63 31.10 -3.61 -9.42
N ALA A 64 32.41 -3.90 -9.41
CA ALA A 64 32.98 -5.17 -8.96
C ALA A 64 33.55 -5.12 -7.53
N ASP A 65 33.57 -3.95 -6.89
CA ASP A 65 34.26 -3.76 -5.63
C ASP A 65 33.40 -4.09 -4.43
N THR A 66 33.99 -4.78 -3.46
CA THR A 66 33.39 -5.03 -2.15
C THR A 66 34.08 -4.17 -1.10
N ALA A 67 33.30 -3.32 -0.43
CA ALA A 67 33.74 -2.58 0.74
C ALA A 67 33.51 -3.42 2.00
N THR A 68 34.57 -3.69 2.75
CA THR A 68 34.52 -4.58 3.92
C THR A 68 34.76 -3.83 5.21
N PHE A 69 33.91 -4.06 6.21
CA PHE A 69 33.98 -3.44 7.53
C PHE A 69 34.19 -4.50 8.62
N ALA A 70 35.08 -4.20 9.57
CA ALA A 70 35.45 -5.07 10.69
C ALA A 70 35.51 -4.25 12.00
N SER A 71 36.26 -4.69 13.01
CA SER A 71 36.50 -3.85 14.19
C SER A 71 37.29 -2.60 13.82
N SER A 72 36.80 -1.43 14.21
CA SER A 72 37.44 -0.13 13.98
C SER A 72 37.20 0.83 15.15
N HIS A 73 38.19 1.70 15.40
CA HIS A 73 38.08 2.83 16.32
C HIS A 73 37.37 4.03 15.67
N GLN A 74 37.30 4.07 14.34
CA GLN A 74 36.55 5.05 13.57
C GLN A 74 35.36 4.36 12.91
N THR A 75 34.16 4.64 13.42
CA THR A 75 32.93 3.99 12.99
C THR A 75 31.97 4.91 12.25
N GLY A 76 32.16 6.23 12.36
CA GLY A 76 31.57 7.20 11.44
C GLY A 76 32.39 7.21 10.15
N VAL A 77 31.74 6.99 9.02
CA VAL A 77 32.37 6.97 7.70
C VAL A 77 31.59 7.88 6.76
N PHE A 78 32.22 8.92 6.25
CA PHE A 78 31.59 9.89 5.37
C PHE A 78 31.93 9.63 3.91
N ILE A 79 30.92 9.69 3.03
CA ILE A 79 31.10 9.61 1.59
C ILE A 79 31.05 11.04 1.06
N THR A 80 32.11 11.44 0.37
CA THR A 80 32.30 12.81 -0.13
C THR A 80 32.18 12.90 -1.65
N LEU A 81 32.30 11.77 -2.36
CA LEU A 81 32.22 11.67 -3.82
C LEU A 81 31.26 10.56 -4.25
N ASP A 82 30.82 10.62 -5.51
CA ASP A 82 30.07 9.54 -6.14
C ASP A 82 30.83 8.22 -6.00
N THR A 83 30.14 7.23 -5.46
CA THR A 83 30.71 5.95 -5.06
C THR A 83 29.85 4.81 -5.56
N GLU A 84 30.42 3.90 -6.35
CA GLU A 84 29.76 2.65 -6.74
C GLU A 84 30.42 1.45 -6.07
N VAL A 85 29.64 0.47 -5.62
CA VAL A 85 30.16 -0.81 -5.11
C VAL A 85 29.30 -1.97 -5.58
N ASN A 86 29.93 -3.14 -5.73
CA ASN A 86 29.21 -4.40 -5.83
C ASN A 86 28.42 -4.69 -4.54
N GLY A 87 29.07 -4.49 -3.40
CA GLY A 87 28.47 -4.76 -2.11
C GLY A 87 29.26 -4.20 -0.93
N ILE A 88 28.57 -4.18 0.21
CA ILE A 88 29.11 -3.73 1.50
C ILE A 88 28.99 -4.89 2.48
N VAL A 89 30.10 -5.32 3.07
CA VAL A 89 30.15 -6.50 3.94
C VAL A 89 30.63 -6.11 5.33
N PHE A 90 29.78 -6.31 6.34
CA PHE A 90 30.19 -6.25 7.74
C PHE A 90 30.55 -7.64 8.24
N LYS A 91 31.80 -7.82 8.65
CA LYS A 91 32.30 -9.08 9.20
C LYS A 91 31.65 -9.41 10.56
N PRO A 92 31.69 -10.69 10.98
CA PRO A 92 31.34 -11.05 12.35
C PRO A 92 32.02 -10.15 13.38
N ARG A 93 31.24 -9.63 14.33
CA ARG A 93 31.70 -8.72 15.40
C ARG A 93 32.33 -7.40 14.89
N ALA A 94 31.99 -6.96 13.68
CA ALA A 94 32.33 -5.61 13.25
C ALA A 94 31.76 -4.57 14.23
N SER A 95 32.42 -3.41 14.33
CA SER A 95 31.90 -2.29 15.13
C SER A 95 30.54 -1.82 14.59
N ALA A 96 29.77 -1.07 15.39
CA ALA A 96 28.55 -0.41 14.91
C ALA A 96 28.95 0.81 14.05
N PHE A 97 28.89 0.67 12.74
CA PHE A 97 29.21 1.75 11.81
C PHE A 97 27.99 2.62 11.51
N THR A 98 28.28 3.88 11.23
CA THR A 98 27.39 4.82 10.57
C THR A 98 28.08 5.28 9.30
N ILE A 99 27.59 4.82 8.15
CA ILE A 99 28.05 5.25 6.83
C ILE A 99 27.10 6.35 6.36
N ALA A 100 27.62 7.55 6.13
CA ALA A 100 26.80 8.72 5.87
C ALA A 100 27.28 9.53 4.65
N SER A 101 26.37 10.22 3.96
CA SER A 101 26.78 11.25 3.01
C SER A 101 27.31 12.47 3.76
N GLU A 102 28.31 13.15 3.24
CA GLU A 102 28.80 14.40 3.83
C GLU A 102 27.67 15.46 3.87
N PRO A 103 27.41 16.16 5.01
CA PRO A 103 26.24 17.03 5.16
C PRO A 103 26.15 18.20 4.17
N THR A 104 27.27 18.67 3.64
CA THR A 104 27.35 19.82 2.73
C THR A 104 27.47 19.42 1.26
N LEU A 105 27.54 18.13 0.97
CA LEU A 105 27.70 17.58 -0.38
C LEU A 105 26.47 16.78 -0.80
N THR A 106 26.39 16.42 -2.08
CA THR A 106 25.29 15.65 -2.67
C THR A 106 25.80 14.42 -3.43
N PRO A 107 26.57 13.52 -2.80
CA PRO A 107 27.10 12.35 -3.49
C PRO A 107 25.98 11.35 -3.82
N ALA A 108 26.18 10.60 -4.90
CA ALA A 108 25.41 9.40 -5.22
C ALA A 108 26.17 8.14 -4.80
N VAL A 109 25.54 7.29 -3.99
CA VAL A 109 26.07 5.97 -3.62
C VAL A 109 25.29 4.90 -4.35
N THR A 110 25.96 4.18 -5.26
CA THR A 110 25.34 3.11 -6.03
C THR A 110 25.82 1.75 -5.51
N ILE A 111 24.88 0.88 -5.18
CA ILE A 111 25.12 -0.52 -4.83
C ILE A 111 24.49 -1.35 -5.94
N SER A 112 25.32 -1.81 -6.88
CA SER A 112 24.85 -2.40 -8.15
C SER A 112 25.01 -3.92 -8.23
N GLY A 113 25.58 -4.56 -7.21
CA GLY A 113 25.86 -6.00 -7.19
C GLY A 113 25.06 -6.77 -6.15
N VAL A 114 25.76 -7.43 -5.24
CA VAL A 114 25.18 -8.27 -4.18
C VAL A 114 24.33 -7.46 -3.20
N GLY A 115 24.72 -6.24 -2.87
CA GLY A 115 24.06 -5.45 -1.82
C GLY A 115 24.83 -5.42 -0.50
N VAL A 116 24.10 -5.19 0.60
CA VAL A 116 24.64 -5.13 1.96
C VAL A 116 24.51 -6.49 2.64
N THR A 117 25.63 -7.04 3.09
CA THR A 117 25.69 -8.27 3.90
C THR A 117 26.17 -7.92 5.30
N ASN A 118 25.27 -7.99 6.29
CA ASN A 118 25.62 -7.72 7.68
C ASN A 118 25.74 -9.01 8.49
N ASN A 119 26.99 -9.48 8.70
CA ASN A 119 27.27 -10.62 9.56
C ASN A 119 27.70 -10.21 10.98
N SER A 120 27.64 -8.92 11.32
CA SER A 120 28.20 -8.39 12.58
C SER A 120 27.41 -8.82 13.82
N GLY A 121 26.12 -9.13 13.67
CA GLY A 121 25.19 -9.42 14.75
C GLY A 121 24.61 -8.17 15.44
N ILE A 122 24.92 -6.97 14.94
CA ILE A 122 24.42 -5.68 15.45
C ILE A 122 23.93 -4.79 14.32
N LEU A 123 23.11 -3.79 14.65
CA LEU A 123 22.56 -2.83 13.69
C LEU A 123 23.67 -1.98 13.05
N GLN A 124 23.61 -1.82 11.73
CA GLN A 124 24.49 -0.92 10.96
C GLN A 124 23.67 0.21 10.36
N ASN A 125 24.18 1.44 10.43
CA ASN A 125 23.42 2.63 10.05
C ASN A 125 23.93 3.22 8.73
N PHE A 126 23.00 3.60 7.87
CA PHE A 126 23.20 4.35 6.65
C PHE A 126 22.42 5.66 6.72
N VAL A 127 23.08 6.80 6.50
CA VAL A 127 22.46 8.12 6.67
C VAL A 127 22.68 8.99 5.44
N ILE A 128 21.61 9.49 4.84
CA ILE A 128 21.68 10.52 3.80
C ILE A 128 21.36 11.87 4.44
N ASN A 129 22.37 12.72 4.63
CA ASN A 129 22.26 13.99 5.36
C ASN A 129 21.72 15.15 4.51
N SER A 130 21.99 15.14 3.21
CA SER A 130 21.64 16.23 2.29
C SER A 130 20.45 15.87 1.40
N GLY A 131 19.57 16.84 1.14
CA GLY A 131 18.39 16.66 0.29
C GLY A 131 18.69 16.23 -1.15
N GLY A 132 19.88 16.59 -1.65
CA GLY A 132 20.35 16.21 -2.99
C GLY A 132 21.19 14.94 -3.05
N ALA A 133 21.62 14.37 -1.92
CA ALA A 133 22.39 13.13 -1.89
C ALA A 133 21.47 11.91 -2.15
N GLN A 134 22.05 10.83 -2.66
CA GLN A 134 21.28 9.68 -3.14
C GLN A 134 21.92 8.34 -2.78
N ILE A 135 21.10 7.31 -2.54
CA ILE A 135 21.51 5.90 -2.53
C ILE A 135 20.69 5.15 -3.58
N PHE A 136 21.37 4.40 -4.45
CA PHE A 136 20.76 3.54 -5.45
C PHE A 136 21.08 2.07 -5.16
N PHE A 137 20.06 1.23 -5.10
CA PHE A 137 20.17 -0.23 -5.17
C PHE A 137 19.73 -0.65 -6.57
N LEU A 138 20.66 -1.19 -7.35
CA LEU A 138 20.40 -1.58 -8.75
C LEU A 138 20.54 -3.10 -8.93
N ASN A 139 20.12 -3.59 -10.10
CA ASN A 139 20.19 -4.99 -10.48
C ASN A 139 19.52 -5.90 -9.43
N SER A 140 20.26 -6.75 -8.74
CA SER A 140 19.74 -7.67 -7.71
C SER A 140 20.17 -7.28 -6.29
N ALA A 141 20.65 -6.05 -6.08
CA ALA A 141 21.21 -5.64 -4.80
C ALA A 141 20.17 -5.69 -3.68
N THR A 142 20.58 -6.16 -2.50
CA THR A 142 19.76 -6.11 -1.27
C THR A 142 20.24 -5.01 -0.32
N ALA A 143 19.33 -4.36 0.39
CA ALA A 143 19.66 -3.53 1.55
C ALA A 143 20.03 -4.35 2.80
N GLY A 144 19.89 -5.67 2.73
CA GLY A 144 20.32 -6.61 3.74
C GLY A 144 19.33 -6.77 4.90
N SER A 145 19.86 -7.19 6.04
CA SER A 145 19.15 -7.31 7.31
C SER A 145 20.01 -6.69 8.42
N LEU A 146 19.38 -6.32 9.54
CA LEU A 146 20.05 -5.58 10.62
C LEU A 146 20.76 -4.32 10.11
N THR A 147 20.12 -3.63 9.16
CA THR A 147 20.56 -2.35 8.62
C THR A 147 19.43 -1.33 8.79
N ALA A 148 19.80 -0.09 9.06
CA ALA A 148 18.86 1.03 9.15
C ALA A 148 19.28 2.15 8.19
N PHE A 149 18.33 2.68 7.45
CA PHE A 149 18.52 3.76 6.48
C PHE A 149 17.69 4.97 6.91
N THR A 150 18.34 6.09 7.21
CA THR A 150 17.66 7.37 7.49
C THR A 150 17.96 8.34 6.37
N SER A 151 16.94 8.76 5.63
CA SER A 151 17.13 9.52 4.40
C SER A 151 16.50 10.91 4.47
N ALA A 152 17.32 11.95 4.48
CA ALA A 152 16.92 13.30 4.07
C ALA A 152 17.05 13.51 2.55
N GLY A 153 17.75 12.60 1.84
CA GLY A 153 17.87 12.58 0.37
C GLY A 153 17.02 11.50 -0.29
N THR A 154 17.43 11.03 -1.46
CA THR A 154 16.69 9.99 -2.21
C THR A 154 17.27 8.60 -1.98
N ILE A 155 16.42 7.61 -1.71
CA ILE A 155 16.78 6.19 -1.82
C ILE A 155 15.97 5.58 -2.97
N SER A 156 16.61 4.83 -3.86
CA SER A 156 15.95 4.21 -5.01
C SER A 156 16.37 2.75 -5.21
N PHE A 157 15.38 1.89 -5.42
CA PHE A 157 15.52 0.48 -5.77
C PHE A 157 15.09 0.28 -7.22
N GLY A 158 16.00 -0.22 -8.07
CA GLY A 158 15.77 -0.50 -9.50
C GLY A 158 16.09 -1.95 -9.87
N GLY A 159 15.68 -2.38 -11.06
CA GLY A 159 15.85 -3.76 -11.54
C GLY A 159 15.03 -4.77 -10.74
N THR A 160 15.71 -5.74 -10.14
CA THR A 160 15.17 -6.80 -9.27
C THR A 160 15.60 -6.63 -7.80
N SER A 161 16.11 -5.46 -7.43
CA SER A 161 16.67 -5.18 -6.11
C SER A 161 15.63 -5.29 -4.99
N THR A 162 16.10 -5.43 -3.75
CA THR A 162 15.22 -5.60 -2.59
C THR A 162 15.66 -4.81 -1.36
N ALA A 163 14.70 -4.22 -0.65
CA ALA A 163 14.93 -3.63 0.67
C ALA A 163 15.21 -4.70 1.76
N GLY A 164 15.10 -5.99 1.44
CA GLY A 164 15.45 -7.08 2.33
C GLY A 164 14.60 -7.08 3.60
N ASN A 165 15.26 -7.10 4.76
CA ASN A 165 14.67 -6.97 6.09
C ASN A 165 15.39 -5.83 6.85
N ALA A 166 15.53 -4.69 6.16
CA ALA A 166 16.10 -3.48 6.71
C ALA A 166 15.01 -2.59 7.34
N ALA A 167 15.42 -1.57 8.09
CA ALA A 167 14.55 -0.51 8.57
C ALA A 167 14.81 0.79 7.80
N PHE A 168 13.76 1.50 7.38
CA PHE A 168 13.85 2.74 6.64
C PHE A 168 13.07 3.86 7.34
N THR A 169 13.73 4.98 7.57
CA THR A 169 13.10 6.26 7.91
C THR A 169 13.23 7.18 6.70
N ASN A 170 12.16 7.30 5.92
CA ASN A 170 12.12 8.16 4.74
C ASN A 170 11.60 9.56 5.09
N ASN A 171 12.48 10.56 5.04
CA ASN A 171 12.14 11.96 5.26
C ASN A 171 12.15 12.79 3.97
N ASN A 172 12.32 12.16 2.79
CA ASN A 172 12.30 12.85 1.50
C ASN A 172 11.69 11.95 0.41
N LEU A 173 12.50 11.22 -0.36
CA LEU A 173 12.00 10.33 -1.42
C LEU A 173 12.56 8.92 -1.27
N LEU A 174 11.67 7.93 -1.20
CA LEU A 174 12.01 6.51 -1.33
C LEU A 174 11.25 5.93 -2.53
N LYS A 175 11.94 5.28 -3.44
CA LYS A 175 11.35 4.78 -4.69
C LYS A 175 11.69 3.32 -4.97
N PHE A 176 10.71 2.56 -5.41
CA PHE A 176 10.84 1.22 -5.98
C PHE A 176 10.37 1.26 -7.43
N ALA A 177 11.21 0.79 -8.37
CA ALA A 177 10.91 0.75 -9.80
C ALA A 177 11.21 -0.63 -10.39
N ASN A 178 10.86 -0.82 -11.67
CA ASN A 178 10.96 -2.06 -12.42
C ASN A 178 10.25 -3.24 -11.73
N THR A 179 11.00 -4.25 -11.27
CA THR A 179 10.48 -5.42 -10.54
C THR A 179 11.05 -5.50 -9.13
N SER A 180 11.56 -4.38 -8.61
CA SER A 180 12.14 -4.31 -7.27
C SER A 180 11.10 -4.50 -6.18
N THR A 181 11.56 -4.76 -4.96
CA THR A 181 10.65 -5.04 -3.85
C THR A 181 11.06 -4.49 -2.49
N ALA A 182 10.07 -4.06 -1.72
CA ALA A 182 10.23 -3.73 -0.31
C ALA A 182 10.60 -4.94 0.58
N GLY A 183 10.46 -6.18 0.08
CA GLY A 183 10.81 -7.37 0.85
C GLY A 183 9.95 -7.53 2.10
N ASP A 184 10.61 -7.78 3.24
CA ASP A 184 10.02 -7.87 4.58
C ASP A 184 10.47 -6.68 5.46
N ALA A 185 10.93 -5.59 4.84
CA ALA A 185 11.47 -4.43 5.54
C ALA A 185 10.39 -3.61 6.26
N THR A 186 10.84 -2.78 7.21
CA THR A 186 9.98 -1.84 7.94
C THR A 186 10.25 -0.41 7.48
N PHE A 187 9.19 0.36 7.31
CA PHE A 187 9.25 1.72 6.75
C PHE A 187 8.47 2.69 7.62
N THR A 188 9.14 3.73 8.10
CA THR A 188 8.51 4.96 8.57
C THR A 188 8.60 5.98 7.44
N ASN A 189 7.46 6.28 6.82
CA ASN A 189 7.35 7.23 5.73
C ASN A 189 6.83 8.58 6.25
N ASN A 190 7.71 9.58 6.27
CA ASN A 190 7.41 10.95 6.69
C ASN A 190 7.32 11.92 5.50
N SER A 191 7.53 11.44 4.28
CA SER A 191 7.45 12.22 3.05
C SER A 191 6.92 11.35 1.91
N VAL A 192 7.63 11.19 0.79
CA VAL A 192 7.09 10.49 -0.39
C VAL A 192 7.73 9.10 -0.58
N LEU A 193 6.88 8.07 -0.64
CA LEU A 193 7.24 6.70 -1.02
C LEU A 193 6.52 6.32 -2.31
N ILE A 194 7.24 5.88 -3.33
CA ILE A 194 6.67 5.55 -4.65
C ILE A 194 7.01 4.11 -5.04
N PHE A 195 6.00 3.36 -5.46
CA PHE A 195 6.11 2.10 -6.19
C PHE A 195 5.68 2.34 -7.64
N GLU A 196 6.58 2.14 -8.57
CA GLU A 196 6.35 2.26 -10.02
C GLU A 196 6.58 0.93 -10.73
N ASP A 197 6.24 0.91 -12.02
CA ASP A 197 6.37 -0.26 -12.89
C ASP A 197 5.67 -1.51 -12.32
N SER A 198 6.34 -2.66 -12.26
CA SER A 198 5.86 -3.91 -11.66
C SER A 198 6.46 -4.16 -10.26
N SER A 199 6.84 -3.09 -9.55
CA SER A 199 7.42 -3.22 -8.21
C SER A 199 6.39 -3.66 -7.18
N THR A 200 6.85 -4.23 -6.06
CA THR A 200 5.97 -4.79 -5.04
C THR A 200 6.39 -4.48 -3.61
N ALA A 201 5.43 -4.09 -2.79
CA ALA A 201 5.62 -3.93 -1.35
C ALA A 201 5.80 -5.27 -0.60
N ARG A 202 5.55 -6.42 -1.26
CA ARG A 202 5.63 -7.79 -0.68
C ARG A 202 5.03 -7.87 0.72
N ASN A 203 5.80 -8.19 1.76
CA ASN A 203 5.31 -8.29 3.13
C ASN A 203 5.83 -7.12 3.99
N GLY A 204 6.27 -6.03 3.36
CA GLY A 204 6.78 -4.86 4.06
C GLY A 204 5.73 -4.28 5.01
N THR A 205 6.22 -3.67 6.09
CA THR A 205 5.39 -2.98 7.09
C THR A 205 5.63 -1.48 7.00
N PHE A 206 4.58 -0.71 6.76
CA PHE A 206 4.65 0.71 6.44
C PHE A 206 3.83 1.51 7.45
N THR A 207 4.50 2.39 8.19
CA THR A 207 3.86 3.44 8.99
C THR A 207 3.97 4.74 8.22
N ASN A 208 2.82 5.24 7.77
CA ASN A 208 2.71 6.49 7.02
C ASN A 208 2.04 7.54 7.91
N ALA A 209 2.83 8.45 8.49
CA ALA A 209 2.38 9.42 9.49
C ALA A 209 2.41 10.84 8.92
N GLY A 210 1.42 11.16 8.07
CA GLY A 210 1.38 12.40 7.28
C GLY A 210 2.25 12.39 6.02
N GLY A 211 2.80 11.23 5.65
CA GLY A 211 3.48 11.02 4.38
C GLY A 211 2.52 10.63 3.26
N LEU A 212 3.08 10.49 2.05
CA LEU A 212 2.40 10.06 0.85
C LEU A 212 3.01 8.75 0.32
N VAL A 213 2.18 7.75 0.10
CA VAL A 213 2.54 6.51 -0.60
C VAL A 213 1.81 6.45 -1.93
N ILE A 214 2.52 6.21 -3.03
CA ILE A 214 1.96 6.16 -4.38
C ILE A 214 2.29 4.84 -5.04
N PHE A 215 1.27 4.13 -5.52
CA PHE A 215 1.40 3.02 -6.45
C PHE A 215 1.02 3.53 -7.84
N SER A 216 2.02 3.86 -8.66
CA SER A 216 1.84 4.48 -9.97
C SER A 216 2.23 3.53 -11.09
N GLY A 217 1.24 2.94 -11.73
CA GLY A 217 1.42 2.02 -12.84
C GLY A 217 1.08 2.61 -14.20
N ILE A 218 1.28 1.78 -15.23
CA ILE A 218 0.64 1.92 -16.53
C ILE A 218 -0.35 0.75 -16.61
N ALA A 219 -1.65 1.06 -16.59
CA ALA A 219 -2.72 0.06 -16.53
C ALA A 219 -2.49 -1.07 -17.56
N ASP A 220 -2.66 -2.31 -17.10
CA ASP A 220 -2.51 -3.56 -17.87
C ASP A 220 -1.13 -3.84 -18.50
N ILE A 221 -0.11 -3.01 -18.22
CA ILE A 221 1.26 -3.19 -18.74
C ILE A 221 2.25 -3.34 -17.60
N LEU A 222 2.25 -2.39 -16.67
CA LEU A 222 3.13 -2.36 -15.52
C LEU A 222 2.31 -1.94 -14.30
N THR A 223 1.96 -2.92 -13.48
CA THR A 223 1.06 -2.71 -12.34
C THR A 223 1.82 -2.90 -11.03
N PRO A 224 2.13 -1.81 -10.30
CA PRO A 224 2.76 -1.94 -9.00
C PRO A 224 1.72 -2.47 -8.01
N THR A 225 2.18 -3.27 -7.05
CA THR A 225 1.30 -3.94 -6.10
C THR A 225 1.71 -3.73 -4.65
N ALA A 226 0.72 -3.47 -3.79
CA ALA A 226 0.92 -3.50 -2.34
C ALA A 226 1.18 -4.92 -1.81
N GLY A 227 1.08 -5.97 -2.63
CA GLY A 227 1.44 -7.34 -2.27
C GLY A 227 0.62 -7.84 -1.08
N ASN A 228 1.29 -8.36 -0.06
CA ASN A 228 0.72 -8.69 1.25
C ASN A 228 1.14 -7.66 2.32
N GLY A 229 1.47 -6.43 1.90
CA GLY A 229 2.05 -5.43 2.78
C GLY A 229 1.06 -4.99 3.86
N THR A 230 1.58 -4.52 4.98
CA THR A 230 0.76 -3.94 6.06
C THR A 230 1.01 -2.44 6.09
N PHE A 231 -0.04 -1.66 5.86
CA PHE A 231 0.02 -0.21 5.83
C PHE A 231 -0.82 0.36 6.97
N THR A 232 -0.19 1.12 7.86
CA THR A 232 -0.86 1.94 8.86
C THR A 232 -0.71 3.38 8.46
N ASN A 233 -1.85 4.00 8.17
CA ASN A 233 -1.93 5.31 7.60
C ASN A 233 -2.63 6.25 8.58
N SER A 234 -1.89 7.24 9.06
CA SER A 234 -2.36 8.22 10.04
C SER A 234 -2.00 9.60 9.54
N GLY A 235 -2.93 10.55 9.61
CA GLY A 235 -2.58 11.96 9.42
C GLY A 235 -1.95 12.58 10.65
N ASN A 236 -1.72 13.88 10.56
CA ASN A 236 -1.27 14.76 11.62
C ASN A 236 -1.91 16.14 11.44
N ILE A 237 -1.47 17.14 12.21
CA ILE A 237 -2.01 18.52 12.14
C ILE A 237 -1.73 19.24 10.80
N PHE A 238 -0.79 18.76 9.99
CA PHE A 238 -0.37 19.39 8.74
C PHE A 238 -0.83 18.65 7.48
N ALA A 239 -0.96 17.32 7.55
CA ALA A 239 -1.23 16.49 6.39
C ALA A 239 -1.96 15.20 6.76
N LYS A 240 -2.73 14.67 5.80
CA LYS A 240 -3.25 13.30 5.84
C LYS A 240 -2.09 12.31 5.73
N GLY A 241 -2.22 11.17 6.38
CA GLY A 241 -1.53 9.99 5.90
C GLY A 241 -2.24 9.61 4.60
N PHE A 242 -1.55 9.56 3.47
CA PHE A 242 -2.21 9.32 2.20
C PHE A 242 -1.59 8.18 1.40
N ILE A 243 -2.43 7.25 0.95
CA ILE A 243 -2.06 6.19 0.00
C ILE A 243 -2.88 6.38 -1.27
N ILE A 244 -2.22 6.39 -2.43
CA ILE A 244 -2.85 6.50 -3.74
C ILE A 244 -2.50 5.30 -4.60
N PHE A 245 -3.51 4.60 -5.08
CA PHE A 245 -3.39 3.66 -6.19
C PHE A 245 -3.80 4.37 -7.48
N ASN A 246 -2.83 4.59 -8.36
CA ASN A 246 -2.99 5.15 -9.69
C ASN A 246 -2.49 4.12 -10.71
N SER A 247 -3.40 3.35 -11.28
CA SER A 247 -3.16 2.17 -12.09
C SER A 247 -2.34 1.07 -11.38
N GLY A 248 -2.41 1.02 -10.03
CA GLY A 248 -1.83 -0.03 -9.19
C GLY A 248 -2.90 -0.89 -8.51
N THR A 249 -2.46 -1.99 -7.88
CA THR A 249 -3.36 -2.90 -7.13
C THR A 249 -2.97 -3.01 -5.65
N ALA A 250 -3.95 -3.02 -4.75
CA ALA A 250 -3.71 -3.30 -3.34
C ALA A 250 -3.39 -4.79 -3.08
N GLY A 251 -3.52 -5.68 -4.07
CA GLY A 251 -3.14 -7.09 -3.92
C GLY A 251 -3.91 -7.76 -2.77
N ASN A 252 -3.20 -8.37 -1.83
CA ASN A 252 -3.76 -8.95 -0.59
C ASN A 252 -3.34 -8.13 0.65
N ALA A 253 -2.99 -6.86 0.48
CA ALA A 253 -2.47 -6.04 1.56
C ALA A 253 -3.52 -5.77 2.65
N THR A 254 -3.05 -5.39 3.83
CA THR A 254 -3.90 -4.82 4.88
C THR A 254 -3.63 -3.32 4.95
N LEU A 255 -4.65 -2.51 4.67
CA LEU A 255 -4.56 -1.05 4.66
C LEU A 255 -5.45 -0.49 5.76
N THR A 256 -4.85 0.08 6.79
CA THR A 256 -5.55 0.70 7.92
C THR A 256 -5.44 2.21 7.85
N ASN A 257 -6.57 2.88 7.65
CA ASN A 257 -6.70 4.32 7.74
C ASN A 257 -7.20 4.68 9.14
N ASN A 258 -6.32 5.25 9.95
CA ASN A 258 -6.66 5.73 11.28
C ASN A 258 -7.36 7.08 11.22
N SER A 259 -8.09 7.42 12.27
CA SER A 259 -8.61 8.77 12.45
C SER A 259 -7.50 9.81 12.67
N GLY A 260 -7.86 11.08 12.68
CA GLY A 260 -7.06 12.10 13.38
C GLY A 260 -6.97 11.74 14.88
N ALA A 261 -5.87 12.10 15.55
CA ALA A 261 -5.69 11.81 16.98
C ALA A 261 -6.51 12.76 17.86
N VAL A 262 -6.81 13.96 17.37
CA VAL A 262 -7.66 14.97 18.03
C VAL A 262 -8.58 15.67 17.03
N SER A 263 -9.59 16.40 17.54
CA SER A 263 -10.48 17.22 16.71
C SER A 263 -9.69 18.15 15.78
N GLY A 264 -9.97 18.09 14.49
CA GLY A 264 -9.35 18.93 13.46
C GLY A 264 -8.03 18.39 12.88
N GLU A 265 -7.51 17.26 13.38
CA GLU A 265 -6.43 16.56 12.70
C GLU A 265 -6.90 15.82 11.46
N PHE A 266 -6.05 15.79 10.45
CA PHE A 266 -6.31 15.02 9.24
C PHE A 266 -6.28 13.52 9.54
N PRO A 267 -7.17 12.72 8.93
CA PRO A 267 -7.15 11.27 9.08
C PRO A 267 -6.14 10.61 8.11
N GLY A 268 -6.02 9.30 8.23
CA GLY A 268 -5.52 8.46 7.15
C GLY A 268 -6.55 8.36 6.01
N GLU A 269 -6.07 8.38 4.78
CA GLU A 269 -6.85 8.17 3.56
C GLU A 269 -6.19 7.15 2.61
N THR A 270 -6.99 6.26 2.04
CA THR A 270 -6.61 5.43 0.88
C THR A 270 -7.51 5.78 -0.30
N LEU A 271 -6.91 6.18 -1.43
CA LEU A 271 -7.60 6.53 -2.67
C LEU A 271 -7.24 5.57 -3.80
N PHE A 272 -8.24 5.06 -4.50
CA PHE A 272 -8.11 4.38 -5.79
C PHE A 272 -8.55 5.31 -6.92
N ASN A 273 -7.65 5.69 -7.84
CA ASN A 273 -7.92 6.64 -8.93
C ASN A 273 -6.91 6.60 -10.12
N PRO A 274 -7.20 5.85 -11.20
CA PRO A 274 -7.92 4.57 -11.13
C PRO A 274 -7.10 3.56 -10.33
N GLY A 275 -7.71 2.58 -9.67
CA GLY A 275 -6.96 1.55 -8.98
C GLY A 275 -7.79 0.31 -8.67
N ASP A 276 -7.13 -0.79 -8.35
CA ASP A 276 -7.78 -2.05 -7.98
C ASP A 276 -7.50 -2.40 -6.52
N ALA A 277 -8.54 -2.65 -5.73
CA ALA A 277 -8.39 -3.11 -4.34
C ALA A 277 -7.98 -4.59 -4.23
N GLY A 278 -8.04 -5.36 -5.32
CA GLY A 278 -7.64 -6.77 -5.34
C GLY A 278 -8.43 -7.59 -4.31
N ASN A 279 -7.72 -8.32 -3.45
CA ASN A 279 -8.26 -9.08 -2.32
C ASN A 279 -7.85 -8.45 -0.97
N ALA A 280 -7.55 -7.15 -0.95
CA ALA A 280 -7.04 -6.47 0.24
C ALA A 280 -8.07 -6.45 1.39
N THR A 281 -7.57 -6.26 2.61
CA THR A 281 -8.39 -5.83 3.74
C THR A 281 -8.23 -4.32 3.91
N LEU A 282 -9.31 -3.57 3.68
CA LEU A 282 -9.35 -2.12 3.78
C LEU A 282 -10.10 -1.73 5.05
N ILE A 283 -9.44 -0.98 5.94
CA ILE A 283 -9.97 -0.61 7.25
C ILE A 283 -10.00 0.91 7.36
N ALA A 284 -11.14 1.47 7.74
CA ALA A 284 -11.30 2.88 8.10
C ALA A 284 -11.81 2.99 9.53
N ASN A 285 -10.92 3.40 10.44
CA ASN A 285 -11.24 3.52 11.86
C ASN A 285 -11.95 4.85 12.16
N GLY A 286 -12.93 4.81 13.04
CA GLY A 286 -13.57 6.01 13.57
C GLY A 286 -12.65 6.78 14.51
N GLY A 287 -12.82 8.10 14.55
CA GLY A 287 -12.13 9.01 15.47
C GLY A 287 -12.87 9.21 16.79
N LEU A 288 -12.11 9.64 17.79
CA LEU A 288 -12.62 10.07 19.09
C LEU A 288 -12.84 11.59 19.10
N ASP A 289 -13.71 12.08 19.98
CA ASP A 289 -13.84 13.50 20.33
C ASP A 289 -13.99 14.47 19.14
N GLY A 290 -14.70 14.06 18.09
CA GLY A 290 -14.96 14.88 16.90
C GLY A 290 -13.82 14.92 15.87
N ALA A 291 -12.76 14.12 16.04
CA ALA A 291 -11.76 13.89 15.00
C ALA A 291 -12.40 13.22 13.76
N ASP A 292 -11.92 13.57 12.58
CA ASP A 292 -12.32 12.88 11.35
C ASP A 292 -11.88 11.41 11.40
N GLY A 293 -12.79 10.51 11.02
CA GLY A 293 -12.47 9.09 10.85
C GLY A 293 -11.62 8.84 9.61
N GLY A 294 -10.97 7.67 9.57
CA GLY A 294 -10.27 7.17 8.41
C GLY A 294 -11.16 7.14 7.16
N LEU A 295 -10.55 7.27 5.99
CA LEU A 295 -11.27 7.39 4.72
C LEU A 295 -10.75 6.41 3.67
N ILE A 296 -11.66 5.70 3.03
CA ILE A 296 -11.42 4.88 1.84
C ILE A 296 -12.23 5.49 0.70
N VAL A 297 -11.57 5.87 -0.40
CA VAL A 297 -12.22 6.49 -1.57
C VAL A 297 -11.96 5.68 -2.82
N PHE A 298 -13.03 5.42 -3.57
CA PHE A 298 -12.93 4.97 -4.95
C PHE A 298 -13.40 6.10 -5.85
N SER A 299 -12.52 6.62 -6.70
CA SER A 299 -12.84 7.64 -7.70
C SER A 299 -12.67 7.08 -9.12
N SER A 300 -13.42 7.66 -10.07
CA SER A 300 -13.25 7.38 -11.49
C SER A 300 -12.72 8.57 -12.31
N ALA A 301 -12.14 9.58 -11.66
CA ALA A 301 -11.68 10.80 -12.32
C ALA A 301 -10.56 10.55 -13.37
N GLY A 302 -9.77 9.49 -13.20
CA GLY A 302 -8.69 9.09 -14.12
C GLY A 302 -8.91 7.77 -14.88
N GLY A 303 -10.08 7.13 -14.74
CA GLY A 303 -10.36 5.78 -15.25
C GLY A 303 -11.25 4.99 -14.28
N VAL A 304 -11.60 3.75 -14.57
CA VAL A 304 -12.44 2.95 -13.65
C VAL A 304 -11.59 2.37 -12.52
N SER A 305 -12.04 2.54 -11.28
CA SER A 305 -11.49 1.82 -10.12
C SER A 305 -12.35 0.60 -9.79
N THR A 306 -11.75 -0.47 -9.29
CA THR A 306 -12.49 -1.69 -8.92
C THR A 306 -12.18 -2.12 -7.48
N GLY A 307 -13.16 -2.70 -6.80
CA GLY A 307 -13.00 -3.20 -5.43
C GLY A 307 -12.56 -4.66 -5.37
N GLY A 308 -12.45 -5.35 -6.51
CA GLY A 308 -12.09 -6.76 -6.60
C GLY A 308 -12.92 -7.64 -5.66
N THR A 309 -12.22 -8.46 -4.86
CA THR A 309 -12.81 -9.26 -3.77
C THR A 309 -12.40 -8.73 -2.39
N ALA A 310 -12.00 -7.45 -2.30
CA ALA A 310 -11.54 -6.84 -1.07
C ALA A 310 -12.59 -6.88 0.05
N ARG A 311 -12.11 -6.98 1.29
CA ARG A 311 -12.92 -6.87 2.49
C ARG A 311 -12.80 -5.44 3.02
N VAL A 312 -13.92 -4.73 3.08
CA VAL A 312 -13.96 -3.35 3.60
C VAL A 312 -14.58 -3.34 4.99
N GLU A 313 -13.87 -2.75 5.93
CA GLU A 313 -14.31 -2.51 7.30
C GLU A 313 -14.33 -1.02 7.58
N VAL A 314 -15.47 -0.48 7.99
CA VAL A 314 -15.60 0.92 8.39
C VAL A 314 -16.20 0.98 9.79
N PHE A 315 -15.64 1.82 10.65
CA PHE A 315 -16.03 1.89 12.06
C PHE A 315 -16.37 3.32 12.50
N GLY A 316 -17.38 3.50 13.34
CA GLY A 316 -17.78 4.80 13.90
C GLY A 316 -18.02 5.89 12.83
N ASN A 317 -17.22 6.94 12.81
CA ASN A 317 -17.28 7.97 11.75
C ASN A 317 -16.27 7.76 10.61
N GLY A 318 -15.60 6.60 10.56
CA GLY A 318 -14.78 6.14 9.44
C GLY A 318 -15.63 5.83 8.21
N LYS A 319 -15.08 6.05 7.02
CA LYS A 319 -15.86 6.20 5.78
C LYS A 319 -15.35 5.33 4.64
N LEU A 320 -16.29 4.72 3.92
CA LEU A 320 -16.13 4.30 2.53
C LEU A 320 -16.91 5.28 1.64
N ASP A 321 -16.24 5.88 0.66
CA ASP A 321 -16.87 6.80 -0.29
C ASP A 321 -16.67 6.31 -1.74
N ILE A 322 -17.78 6.05 -2.42
CA ILE A 322 -17.83 5.67 -3.84
C ILE A 322 -18.59 6.69 -4.68
N SER A 323 -18.96 7.84 -4.11
CA SER A 323 -19.78 8.87 -4.78
C SER A 323 -19.10 9.48 -6.01
N GLN A 324 -17.78 9.31 -6.13
CA GLN A 324 -16.98 9.76 -7.26
C GLN A 324 -16.74 8.66 -8.33
N GLN A 325 -17.42 7.51 -8.24
CA GLN A 325 -17.43 6.49 -9.29
C GLN A 325 -18.24 6.92 -10.52
N SER A 326 -18.05 6.20 -11.62
CA SER A 326 -18.89 6.30 -12.82
C SER A 326 -20.14 5.43 -12.66
N ALA A 327 -21.09 5.57 -13.60
CA ALA A 327 -22.41 4.94 -13.52
C ALA A 327 -22.41 3.41 -13.35
N SER A 328 -21.31 2.70 -13.66
CA SER A 328 -21.20 1.26 -13.40
C SER A 328 -21.16 0.91 -11.91
N GLY A 329 -20.82 1.87 -11.06
CA GLY A 329 -20.66 1.67 -9.61
C GLY A 329 -19.40 0.90 -9.24
N LEU A 330 -19.35 0.43 -7.99
CA LEU A 330 -18.24 -0.35 -7.43
C LEU A 330 -18.70 -1.78 -7.12
N THR A 331 -17.90 -2.78 -7.51
CA THR A 331 -18.03 -4.15 -6.99
C THR A 331 -16.88 -4.44 -6.04
N THR A 332 -17.18 -4.95 -4.85
CA THR A 332 -16.20 -5.33 -3.83
C THR A 332 -16.56 -6.67 -3.19
N GLY A 333 -15.63 -7.25 -2.43
CA GLY A 333 -15.80 -8.52 -1.74
C GLY A 333 -16.89 -8.46 -0.69
N SER A 334 -16.71 -7.67 0.36
CA SER A 334 -17.68 -7.57 1.47
C SER A 334 -17.54 -6.26 2.22
N ILE A 335 -18.61 -5.84 2.91
CA ILE A 335 -18.59 -4.71 3.85
C ILE A 335 -18.93 -5.19 5.27
N ALA A 336 -18.30 -4.61 6.28
CA ALA A 336 -18.56 -4.88 7.69
C ALA A 336 -18.27 -3.64 8.57
N GLY A 337 -18.74 -3.69 9.82
CA GLY A 337 -18.55 -2.64 10.81
C GLY A 337 -19.76 -1.72 10.98
N ASP A 338 -19.59 -0.65 11.75
CA ASP A 338 -20.61 0.30 12.17
C ASP A 338 -20.37 1.73 11.64
N GLY A 339 -19.51 1.86 10.63
CA GLY A 339 -19.12 3.12 10.02
C GLY A 339 -20.08 3.68 8.97
N LEU A 340 -19.56 4.57 8.12
CA LEU A 340 -20.34 5.27 7.09
C LEU A 340 -19.98 4.80 5.68
N VAL A 341 -20.99 4.61 4.83
CA VAL A 341 -20.84 4.31 3.39
C VAL A 341 -21.59 5.37 2.58
N PHE A 342 -20.86 6.10 1.74
CA PHE A 342 -21.40 7.14 0.86
C PHE A 342 -21.44 6.66 -0.58
N LEU A 343 -22.65 6.57 -1.13
CA LEU A 343 -22.89 6.04 -2.47
C LEU A 343 -22.95 7.11 -3.56
N GLY A 344 -23.33 8.34 -3.21
CA GLY A 344 -23.73 9.35 -4.19
C GLY A 344 -24.90 8.87 -5.04
N ALA A 345 -24.72 8.89 -6.36
CA ALA A 345 -25.66 8.30 -7.33
C ALA A 345 -25.23 6.90 -7.82
N ASN A 346 -24.25 6.27 -7.17
CA ASN A 346 -23.60 5.06 -7.67
C ASN A 346 -24.13 3.78 -7.02
N LYS A 347 -23.92 2.66 -7.71
CA LYS A 347 -24.27 1.32 -7.23
C LYS A 347 -23.10 0.68 -6.48
N LEU A 348 -23.33 0.20 -5.27
CA LEU A 348 -22.40 -0.66 -4.55
C LEU A 348 -22.83 -2.13 -4.70
N THR A 349 -21.97 -2.97 -5.24
CA THR A 349 -22.17 -4.43 -5.32
C THR A 349 -21.25 -5.13 -4.33
N VAL A 350 -21.81 -5.96 -3.45
CA VAL A 350 -21.08 -6.68 -2.37
C VAL A 350 -21.35 -8.18 -2.42
N GLY A 351 -20.40 -8.96 -1.95
CA GLY A 351 -20.44 -10.42 -1.85
C GLY A 351 -19.50 -11.15 -2.79
N ALA A 352 -18.62 -10.44 -3.52
CA ALA A 352 -17.71 -11.05 -4.49
C ALA A 352 -16.67 -12.01 -3.86
N ASN A 353 -16.45 -11.94 -2.55
CA ASN A 353 -15.56 -12.85 -1.81
C ASN A 353 -16.29 -13.99 -1.08
N ASN A 354 -17.62 -14.07 -1.18
CA ASN A 354 -18.45 -15.03 -0.46
C ASN A 354 -18.21 -15.07 1.07
N LEU A 355 -17.81 -13.94 1.67
CA LEU A 355 -17.71 -13.80 3.13
C LEU A 355 -19.06 -13.37 3.69
N SER A 356 -19.53 -14.03 4.74
CA SER A 356 -20.72 -13.59 5.46
C SER A 356 -20.36 -12.46 6.42
N THR A 357 -21.12 -11.36 6.38
CA THR A 357 -20.84 -10.17 7.21
C THR A 357 -22.10 -9.55 7.79
N THR A 358 -21.90 -8.82 8.89
CA THR A 358 -22.90 -7.90 9.45
C THR A 358 -22.40 -6.47 9.26
N PHE A 359 -23.28 -5.60 8.77
CA PHE A 359 -23.05 -4.16 8.70
C PHE A 359 -24.07 -3.46 9.59
N CYS A 360 -23.56 -2.78 10.61
CA CYS A 360 -24.32 -2.04 11.63
C CYS A 360 -24.15 -0.53 11.46
N GLY A 361 -23.72 -0.09 10.28
CA GLY A 361 -23.45 1.32 9.99
C GLY A 361 -24.53 1.96 9.12
N LEU A 362 -24.25 3.17 8.64
CA LEU A 362 -25.13 3.94 7.76
C LEU A 362 -24.62 3.92 6.31
N ILE A 363 -25.44 3.40 5.41
CA ILE A 363 -25.32 3.51 3.95
C ILE A 363 -26.26 4.64 3.48
N GLN A 364 -25.71 5.60 2.75
CA GLN A 364 -26.43 6.81 2.36
C GLN A 364 -26.00 7.35 0.99
N ASP A 365 -26.86 8.20 0.43
CA ASP A 365 -26.52 9.07 -0.70
C ASP A 365 -25.48 10.15 -0.29
N GLY A 366 -25.05 10.99 -1.23
CA GLY A 366 -24.05 12.02 -0.97
C GLY A 366 -22.62 11.47 -0.90
N GLY A 367 -21.76 12.13 -0.13
CA GLY A 367 -20.30 11.90 -0.14
C GLY A 367 -19.56 13.06 -0.81
N ILE A 368 -18.27 12.89 -1.06
CA ILE A 368 -17.40 13.90 -1.68
C ILE A 368 -17.93 14.35 -3.05
N GLY A 369 -18.43 13.41 -3.86
CA GLY A 369 -19.04 13.67 -5.16
C GLY A 369 -20.49 14.14 -5.11
N GLY A 370 -21.14 14.07 -3.95
CA GLY A 370 -22.58 14.34 -3.81
C GLY A 370 -23.44 13.33 -4.58
N GLY A 371 -24.67 13.75 -4.92
CA GLY A 371 -25.62 12.94 -5.71
C GLY A 371 -26.62 12.15 -4.87
N THR A 372 -27.71 11.74 -5.53
CA THR A 372 -28.79 10.93 -4.98
C THR A 372 -29.08 9.74 -5.90
N GLY A 373 -29.74 8.71 -5.37
CA GLY A 373 -30.09 7.49 -6.11
C GLY A 373 -29.06 6.38 -5.96
N GLY A 374 -28.19 6.46 -4.96
CA GLY A 374 -27.26 5.40 -4.62
C GLY A 374 -28.00 4.09 -4.35
N SER A 375 -27.45 2.97 -4.81
CA SER A 375 -28.13 1.66 -4.77
C SER A 375 -27.21 0.56 -4.26
N LEU A 376 -27.80 -0.50 -3.71
CA LEU A 376 -27.08 -1.67 -3.20
C LEU A 376 -27.43 -2.92 -4.01
N THR A 377 -26.44 -3.72 -4.34
CA THR A 377 -26.61 -5.07 -4.91
C THR A 377 -25.86 -6.08 -4.07
N LYS A 378 -26.56 -7.10 -3.58
CA LYS A 378 -25.97 -8.25 -2.91
C LYS A 378 -25.84 -9.41 -3.90
N THR A 379 -24.62 -9.89 -4.08
CA THR A 379 -24.26 -11.05 -4.91
C THR A 379 -23.48 -12.08 -4.09
N GLY A 380 -23.04 -13.17 -4.71
CA GLY A 380 -22.34 -14.26 -4.04
C GLY A 380 -23.23 -15.06 -3.08
N ASN A 381 -22.73 -16.20 -2.62
CA ASN A 381 -23.51 -17.18 -1.86
C ASN A 381 -23.62 -16.86 -0.36
N SER A 382 -22.89 -15.85 0.12
CA SER A 382 -22.81 -15.51 1.55
C SER A 382 -24.00 -14.72 2.06
N GLU A 383 -24.03 -14.52 3.37
CA GLU A 383 -25.00 -13.66 4.06
C GLU A 383 -24.48 -12.23 4.21
N LEU A 384 -25.33 -11.25 3.95
CA LEU A 384 -25.16 -9.88 4.45
C LEU A 384 -26.30 -9.57 5.41
N SER A 385 -26.00 -9.20 6.64
CA SER A 385 -26.98 -8.73 7.62
C SER A 385 -26.87 -7.22 7.79
N LEU A 386 -27.96 -6.49 7.52
CA LEU A 386 -28.09 -5.05 7.76
C LEU A 386 -28.91 -4.84 9.03
N THR A 387 -28.29 -4.29 10.08
CA THR A 387 -28.93 -4.17 11.40
C THR A 387 -29.34 -2.74 11.76
N GLU A 388 -28.98 -1.75 10.96
CA GLU A 388 -29.33 -0.35 11.18
C GLU A 388 -30.12 0.24 10.00
N ALA A 389 -30.73 1.40 10.24
CA ALA A 389 -31.43 2.16 9.22
C ALA A 389 -30.46 2.74 8.18
N ASN A 390 -30.81 2.62 6.90
CA ASN A 390 -30.07 3.16 5.77
C ASN A 390 -30.91 4.21 5.02
N THR A 391 -30.25 5.21 4.43
CA THR A 391 -30.93 6.39 3.87
C THR A 391 -30.65 6.62 2.38
N TYR A 392 -29.94 5.71 1.72
CA TYR A 392 -29.80 5.77 0.26
C TYR A 392 -31.17 5.66 -0.44
N THR A 393 -31.32 6.35 -1.56
CA THR A 393 -32.63 6.51 -2.22
C THR A 393 -32.85 5.60 -3.43
N GLY A 394 -31.77 5.01 -3.96
CA GLY A 394 -31.86 3.99 -4.99
C GLY A 394 -32.34 2.63 -4.44
N GLY A 395 -32.55 1.68 -5.35
CA GLY A 395 -33.07 0.36 -5.00
C GLY A 395 -32.04 -0.57 -4.36
N THR A 396 -32.54 -1.68 -3.81
CA THR A 396 -31.73 -2.81 -3.33
C THR A 396 -32.01 -4.03 -4.19
N ILE A 397 -30.98 -4.67 -4.73
CA ILE A 397 -31.10 -5.87 -5.56
C ILE A 397 -30.41 -7.05 -4.86
N LEU A 398 -31.10 -8.17 -4.73
CA LEU A 398 -30.53 -9.44 -4.30
C LEU A 398 -30.39 -10.36 -5.51
N GLU A 399 -29.15 -10.61 -5.93
CA GLU A 399 -28.81 -11.50 -7.04
C GLU A 399 -28.44 -12.91 -6.57
N ALA A 400 -27.89 -13.06 -5.36
CA ALA A 400 -27.53 -14.36 -4.79
C ALA A 400 -27.30 -14.29 -3.26
N GLY A 401 -27.27 -15.46 -2.63
CA GLY A 401 -26.97 -15.61 -1.20
C GLY A 401 -28.13 -15.19 -0.30
N THR A 402 -27.82 -14.63 0.86
CA THR A 402 -28.82 -14.16 1.84
C THR A 402 -28.62 -12.68 2.13
N LEU A 403 -29.72 -11.92 2.15
CA LEU A 403 -29.78 -10.57 2.73
C LEU A 403 -30.73 -10.61 3.92
N LEU A 404 -30.20 -10.39 5.13
CA LEU A 404 -31.01 -10.28 6.34
C LEU A 404 -31.24 -8.81 6.69
N VAL A 405 -32.50 -8.43 6.81
CA VAL A 405 -32.95 -7.12 7.26
C VAL A 405 -33.29 -7.21 8.74
N LYS A 406 -32.50 -6.57 9.61
CA LYS A 406 -32.60 -6.69 11.07
C LYS A 406 -32.66 -5.35 11.80
N ASN A 407 -32.91 -4.26 11.08
CA ASN A 407 -33.06 -2.94 11.68
C ASN A 407 -34.30 -2.85 12.60
N GLU A 408 -34.17 -2.08 13.68
CA GLU A 408 -35.28 -1.84 14.62
C GLU A 408 -36.14 -0.63 14.19
N THR A 409 -35.50 0.40 13.63
CA THR A 409 -36.12 1.65 13.18
C THR A 409 -35.95 1.86 11.68
N ASP A 410 -36.90 2.57 11.06
CA ASP A 410 -36.90 2.96 9.64
C ASP A 410 -36.64 1.78 8.68
N SER A 411 -35.77 1.91 7.68
CA SER A 411 -35.55 0.89 6.64
C SER A 411 -34.10 0.46 6.56
N ALA A 412 -33.79 -0.84 6.65
CA ALA A 412 -32.41 -1.30 6.42
C ALA A 412 -32.01 -1.23 4.93
N THR A 413 -32.97 -1.14 4.01
CA THR A 413 -32.70 -1.22 2.56
C THR A 413 -32.91 0.11 1.84
N GLY A 414 -32.83 1.23 2.56
CA GLY A 414 -33.10 2.56 2.01
C GLY A 414 -34.58 2.78 1.69
N SER A 415 -34.88 3.83 0.92
CA SER A 415 -36.25 4.18 0.52
C SER A 415 -36.65 3.62 -0.86
N GLY A 416 -35.69 3.18 -1.67
CA GLY A 416 -35.93 2.60 -2.98
C GLY A 416 -36.50 1.18 -2.93
N ALA A 417 -37.00 0.70 -4.07
CA ALA A 417 -37.59 -0.63 -4.19
C ALA A 417 -36.56 -1.75 -3.93
N VAL A 418 -37.05 -2.89 -3.41
CA VAL A 418 -36.25 -4.11 -3.20
C VAL A 418 -36.65 -5.16 -4.24
N GLN A 419 -35.68 -5.64 -5.02
CA GLN A 419 -35.87 -6.68 -6.02
C GLN A 419 -35.05 -7.92 -5.64
N VAL A 420 -35.71 -9.06 -5.49
CA VAL A 420 -35.06 -10.36 -5.25
C VAL A 420 -35.05 -11.17 -6.54
N ASN A 421 -33.93 -11.13 -7.28
CA ASN A 421 -33.75 -11.90 -8.51
C ASN A 421 -33.47 -13.37 -8.22
N ALA A 422 -32.60 -13.63 -7.24
CA ALA A 422 -32.35 -14.96 -6.68
C ALA A 422 -31.75 -14.82 -5.27
N GLY A 423 -31.66 -15.92 -4.52
CA GLY A 423 -31.24 -15.91 -3.11
C GLY A 423 -32.40 -15.69 -2.14
N THR A 424 -32.08 -15.44 -0.88
CA THR A 424 -33.05 -15.31 0.22
C THR A 424 -33.03 -13.91 0.82
N LEU A 425 -34.15 -13.20 0.73
CA LEU A 425 -34.43 -12.03 1.57
C LEU A 425 -35.08 -12.52 2.87
N GLY A 426 -34.52 -12.14 4.02
CA GLY A 426 -35.03 -12.57 5.32
C GLY A 426 -34.81 -11.53 6.41
N GLY A 427 -34.92 -11.96 7.67
CA GLY A 427 -34.76 -11.12 8.85
C GLY A 427 -36.09 -10.69 9.49
N THR A 428 -35.99 -9.82 10.49
CA THR A 428 -37.10 -9.38 11.35
C THR A 428 -37.31 -7.86 11.34
N GLY A 429 -36.61 -7.17 10.46
CA GLY A 429 -36.60 -5.71 10.41
C GLY A 429 -37.69 -5.12 9.53
N LYS A 430 -37.43 -3.90 9.08
CA LYS A 430 -38.36 -3.07 8.31
C LYS A 430 -37.75 -2.68 6.96
N ILE A 431 -38.59 -2.66 5.92
CA ILE A 431 -38.28 -2.27 4.56
C ILE A 431 -39.29 -1.21 4.13
N ALA A 432 -38.84 -0.01 3.78
CA ALA A 432 -39.74 1.06 3.33
C ALA A 432 -40.15 0.94 1.84
N GLY A 433 -39.25 0.41 1.01
CA GLY A 433 -39.48 0.22 -0.42
C GLY A 433 -40.50 -0.88 -0.74
N ALA A 434 -41.13 -0.79 -1.90
CA ALA A 434 -41.89 -1.91 -2.45
C ALA A 434 -40.98 -3.12 -2.64
N VAL A 435 -41.44 -4.33 -2.31
CA VAL A 435 -40.67 -5.56 -2.44
C VAL A 435 -41.23 -6.41 -3.57
N THR A 436 -40.38 -6.84 -4.49
CA THR A 436 -40.71 -7.82 -5.52
C THR A 436 -39.82 -9.05 -5.39
N VAL A 437 -40.44 -10.22 -5.30
CA VAL A 437 -39.74 -11.51 -5.18
C VAL A 437 -39.86 -12.28 -6.50
N GLY A 438 -38.72 -12.63 -7.08
CA GLY A 438 -38.62 -13.37 -8.33
C GLY A 438 -38.59 -12.47 -9.57
N THR A 439 -38.08 -13.03 -10.66
CA THR A 439 -38.03 -12.40 -12.00
C THR A 439 -39.22 -12.78 -12.88
N GLY A 440 -40.05 -13.73 -12.43
CA GLY A 440 -41.13 -14.32 -13.21
C GLY A 440 -40.70 -15.49 -14.12
N ILE A 441 -39.40 -15.73 -14.27
CA ILE A 441 -38.86 -16.70 -15.22
C ILE A 441 -38.13 -17.84 -14.51
N SER A 442 -37.24 -17.53 -13.56
CA SER A 442 -36.35 -18.50 -12.92
C SER A 442 -36.75 -18.79 -11.47
N ILE A 443 -36.66 -20.06 -11.06
CA ILE A 443 -36.70 -20.43 -9.64
C ILE A 443 -35.44 -19.92 -8.93
N GLY A 444 -35.53 -19.68 -7.62
CA GLY A 444 -34.37 -19.36 -6.78
C GLY A 444 -34.50 -18.08 -5.96
N ALA A 445 -35.58 -17.30 -6.14
CA ALA A 445 -35.90 -16.15 -5.30
C ALA A 445 -36.79 -16.57 -4.11
N PHE A 446 -36.30 -16.32 -2.90
CA PHE A 446 -36.96 -16.70 -1.66
C PHE A 446 -37.22 -15.49 -0.76
N LEU A 447 -38.39 -15.44 -0.16
CA LEU A 447 -38.69 -14.61 1.01
C LEU A 447 -38.79 -15.52 2.23
N SER A 448 -37.97 -15.27 3.26
CA SER A 448 -37.90 -16.10 4.47
C SER A 448 -37.83 -15.23 5.73
N PRO A 449 -38.98 -14.73 6.24
CA PRO A 449 -39.00 -13.90 7.45
C PRO A 449 -38.50 -14.66 8.66
N GLY A 450 -37.80 -13.98 9.56
CA GLY A 450 -37.06 -14.58 10.66
C GLY A 450 -35.55 -14.62 10.40
N ASN A 451 -34.79 -14.96 11.44
CA ASN A 451 -33.32 -14.96 11.41
C ASN A 451 -32.73 -16.21 10.76
N SER A 452 -33.47 -17.30 10.74
CA SER A 452 -33.05 -18.56 10.11
C SER A 452 -34.25 -19.44 9.78
N ALA A 453 -34.01 -20.57 9.13
CA ALA A 453 -35.06 -21.58 8.87
C ALA A 453 -35.68 -22.16 10.16
N THR A 454 -35.06 -21.95 11.32
CA THR A 454 -35.50 -22.46 12.62
C THR A 454 -35.87 -21.35 13.62
N GLU A 455 -35.73 -20.09 13.23
CA GLU A 455 -35.98 -18.93 14.10
C GLU A 455 -36.98 -17.99 13.41
N PRO A 456 -38.30 -18.26 13.56
CA PRO A 456 -39.33 -17.45 12.93
C PRO A 456 -39.33 -16.03 13.48
N GLY A 457 -39.78 -15.09 12.66
CA GLY A 457 -39.99 -13.70 13.07
C GLY A 457 -40.81 -12.92 12.05
N THR A 458 -41.09 -11.66 12.36
CA THR A 458 -41.89 -10.77 11.51
C THR A 458 -41.00 -9.86 10.69
N LEU A 459 -41.07 -9.95 9.36
CA LEU A 459 -40.49 -8.95 8.45
C LEU A 459 -41.56 -7.94 8.06
N THR A 460 -41.26 -6.65 8.13
CA THR A 460 -42.25 -5.59 7.87
C THR A 460 -41.92 -4.84 6.57
N ILE A 461 -42.86 -4.82 5.62
CA ILE A 461 -42.84 -3.98 4.43
C ILE A 461 -43.71 -2.75 4.74
N ASP A 462 -43.06 -1.67 5.15
CA ASP A 462 -43.70 -0.54 5.82
C ASP A 462 -44.55 0.30 4.85
N ASN A 463 -45.87 0.25 5.03
CA ASN A 463 -46.88 0.95 4.22
C ASN A 463 -46.69 0.77 2.70
N ASN A 464 -46.11 -0.36 2.27
CA ASN A 464 -45.81 -0.64 0.86
C ASN A 464 -46.26 -2.03 0.41
N THR A 465 -46.13 -2.30 -0.89
CA THR A 465 -46.58 -3.54 -1.51
C THR A 465 -45.51 -4.63 -1.51
N LEU A 466 -45.95 -5.87 -1.34
CA LEU A 466 -45.17 -7.08 -1.58
C LEU A 466 -45.72 -7.80 -2.81
N THR A 467 -44.89 -8.02 -3.82
CA THR A 467 -45.26 -8.71 -5.06
C THR A 467 -44.50 -10.03 -5.17
N PHE A 468 -45.22 -11.12 -5.43
CA PHE A 468 -44.63 -12.41 -5.79
C PHE A 468 -44.80 -12.67 -7.28
N ASN A 469 -43.69 -12.57 -8.02
CA ASN A 469 -43.70 -13.00 -9.43
C ASN A 469 -43.76 -14.54 -9.51
N SER A 470 -44.10 -15.08 -10.68
CA SER A 470 -44.03 -16.52 -10.93
C SER A 470 -42.64 -17.08 -10.57
N ALA A 471 -42.60 -18.33 -10.10
CA ALA A 471 -41.40 -19.05 -9.66
C ALA A 471 -40.69 -18.49 -8.41
N SER A 472 -41.29 -17.51 -7.71
CA SER A 472 -40.86 -17.10 -6.37
C SER A 472 -41.36 -18.07 -5.28
N THR A 473 -40.76 -18.01 -4.09
CA THR A 473 -41.13 -18.90 -2.97
C THR A 473 -41.13 -18.14 -1.64
N TYR A 474 -42.21 -18.32 -0.87
CA TYR A 474 -42.27 -17.93 0.54
C TYR A 474 -41.87 -19.11 1.43
N LYS A 475 -40.85 -18.94 2.27
CA LYS A 475 -40.41 -19.91 3.28
C LYS A 475 -40.94 -19.48 4.64
N CYS A 476 -41.68 -20.38 5.28
CA CYS A 476 -42.23 -20.17 6.62
C CYS A 476 -41.51 -21.08 7.62
N ALA A 477 -40.79 -20.48 8.58
CA ALA A 477 -40.28 -21.20 9.74
C ALA A 477 -41.39 -21.36 10.78
N LEU A 478 -41.38 -22.49 11.49
CA LEU A 478 -42.33 -22.81 12.55
C LEU A 478 -41.54 -23.23 13.78
N ASP A 479 -41.71 -22.51 14.89
CA ASP A 479 -41.15 -22.90 16.18
C ASP A 479 -42.26 -23.48 17.07
N ARG A 480 -42.19 -24.79 17.30
CA ARG A 480 -43.16 -25.52 18.13
C ARG A 480 -42.95 -25.32 19.62
N THR A 481 -41.78 -24.80 20.03
CA THR A 481 -41.47 -24.54 21.44
C THR A 481 -42.13 -23.25 21.90
N THR A 482 -42.12 -22.22 21.06
CA THR A 482 -42.77 -20.92 21.32
C THR A 482 -44.14 -20.79 20.66
N VAL A 483 -44.53 -21.73 19.79
CA VAL A 483 -45.77 -21.71 19.00
C VAL A 483 -45.83 -20.45 18.12
N THR A 484 -44.71 -20.13 17.47
CA THR A 484 -44.58 -18.98 16.57
C THR A 484 -44.29 -19.41 15.14
N ALA A 485 -44.61 -18.54 14.18
CA ALA A 485 -44.42 -18.77 12.75
C ALA A 485 -43.86 -17.52 12.08
N SER A 486 -43.11 -17.69 10.99
CA SER A 486 -42.64 -16.56 10.17
C SER A 486 -43.82 -15.74 9.64
N GLN A 487 -43.71 -14.42 9.76
CA GLN A 487 -44.75 -13.49 9.34
C GLN A 487 -44.18 -12.40 8.43
N VAL A 488 -44.99 -11.94 7.48
CA VAL A 488 -44.76 -10.67 6.77
C VAL A 488 -45.94 -9.76 7.00
N THR A 489 -45.66 -8.50 7.29
CA THR A 489 -46.65 -7.42 7.30
C THR A 489 -46.42 -6.54 6.07
N ALA A 490 -47.44 -6.33 5.26
CA ALA A 490 -47.39 -5.45 4.09
C ALA A 490 -48.75 -4.77 3.88
N LYS A 491 -48.78 -3.63 3.18
CA LYS A 491 -50.02 -2.92 2.85
C LYS A 491 -50.89 -3.68 1.86
N GLY A 492 -50.24 -4.40 0.95
CA GLY A 492 -50.88 -5.24 -0.06
C GLY A 492 -49.93 -6.34 -0.50
N VAL A 493 -50.48 -7.51 -0.76
CA VAL A 493 -49.75 -8.66 -1.32
C VAL A 493 -50.39 -9.01 -2.64
N THR A 494 -49.61 -9.03 -3.72
CA THR A 494 -50.08 -9.30 -5.10
C THR A 494 -49.30 -10.38 -5.80
#